data_AF-A0A7Y2I630-F1
#
_entry.id   AF-A0A7Y2I630-F1
#
_cell.length_a   1.000
_cell.length_b   1.000
_cell.length_c   1.000
_cell.angle_alpha   90.00
_cell.angle_beta   90.00
_cell.angle_gamma   90.00
#
_symmetry.space_group_name_H-M   'P 1'
#
loop_
_entity.id
_entity.type
_entity.pdbx_description
1 polymer ?
#
loop_
_entity_poly.entity_id
_entity_poly.type
_entity_poly.pdbx_seq_one_letter_code
_entity_poly.pdbx_strand_id
1 'polypeptide(L)'
;DPIVIAHGAGSVSFVKHGDKPFVVAGVLKPTGTPVDRTIHVSLEGIEAIHVDWQEGMPVQGQTISDEQARTMDLTPRQITAFLVKLKSPMATFGVQRMVNNYREEPLSAILPGVALQQLWEITGVAEKTLMAVSSFVVVVGMLGMLTALLTSLNERRREMAILRSIGARPLHVFILIIGEAMGITLLGILLGVVMLYGLLVVAKPVVLSMFGFYLAIGGISAYEALLMGVIFLAGTLIGIVPGWCIYRYSLADGMTVRI
;
A
#
# COMPACT_ATOMS: atom_id res chain seq x y z
N ASP A 1 -33.84 -12.15 0.24
CA ASP A 1 -33.94 -11.80 -1.20
C ASP A 1 -33.14 -12.78 -2.04
N PRO A 2 -33.60 -13.10 -3.27
CA PRO A 2 -32.84 -13.89 -4.23
C PRO A 2 -31.58 -13.14 -4.69
N ILE A 3 -30.48 -13.87 -4.91
CA ILE A 3 -29.22 -13.35 -5.45
C ILE A 3 -29.14 -13.72 -6.92
N VAL A 4 -28.96 -12.71 -7.78
CA VAL A 4 -28.73 -12.89 -9.21
C VAL A 4 -27.24 -12.76 -9.49
N ILE A 5 -26.64 -13.81 -10.07
CA ILE A 5 -25.25 -13.81 -10.49
C ILE A 5 -25.16 -13.20 -11.89
N ALA A 6 -24.05 -12.52 -12.19
CA ALA A 6 -23.81 -11.92 -13.49
C ALA A 6 -22.37 -12.10 -13.93
N HIS A 7 -22.15 -12.07 -15.24
CA HIS A 7 -20.81 -11.99 -15.82
C HIS A 7 -20.29 -10.55 -15.75
N GLY A 8 -19.03 -10.40 -15.31
CA GLY A 8 -18.36 -9.10 -15.17
C GLY A 8 -17.99 -8.78 -13.72
N ALA A 9 -17.29 -7.67 -13.53
CA ALA A 9 -16.85 -7.20 -12.21
C ALA A 9 -17.26 -5.73 -12.00
N GLY A 10 -17.75 -5.40 -10.80
CA GLY A 10 -18.10 -4.03 -10.42
C GLY A 10 -19.33 -3.49 -11.14
N SER A 11 -19.25 -2.24 -11.63
CA SER A 11 -20.36 -1.55 -12.30
C SER A 11 -20.67 -2.05 -13.71
N VAL A 12 -19.85 -2.97 -14.24
CA VAL A 12 -19.99 -3.50 -15.61
C VAL A 12 -20.46 -4.96 -15.51
N SER A 13 -21.77 -5.14 -15.39
CA SER A 13 -22.45 -6.44 -15.45
C SER A 13 -22.92 -6.65 -16.89
N PHE A 14 -22.27 -7.55 -17.62
CA PHE A 14 -22.53 -7.77 -19.06
C PHE A 14 -23.80 -8.58 -19.29
N VAL A 15 -24.01 -9.66 -18.53
CA VAL A 15 -25.18 -10.54 -18.65
C VAL A 15 -25.56 -11.07 -17.27
N LYS A 16 -26.86 -11.01 -16.93
CA LYS A 16 -27.40 -11.42 -15.62
C LYS A 16 -28.19 -12.72 -15.77
N HIS A 17 -27.97 -13.65 -14.85
CA HIS A 17 -28.71 -14.92 -14.73
C HIS A 17 -30.01 -14.72 -13.92
N GLY A 18 -30.85 -13.78 -14.35
CA GLY A 18 -32.05 -13.36 -13.62
C GLY A 18 -33.22 -14.35 -13.69
N ASP A 19 -33.17 -15.25 -14.66
CA ASP A 19 -34.14 -16.32 -14.93
C ASP A 19 -33.96 -17.53 -14.00
N LYS A 20 -32.76 -17.72 -13.44
CA LYS A 20 -32.43 -18.80 -12.50
C LYS A 20 -31.73 -18.25 -11.25
N PRO A 21 -32.45 -17.49 -10.39
CA PRO A 21 -31.85 -16.84 -9.24
C PRO A 21 -31.43 -17.84 -8.13
N PHE A 22 -30.36 -17.49 -7.41
CA PHE A 22 -29.88 -18.27 -6.27
C PHE A 22 -30.55 -17.83 -4.96
N VAL A 23 -30.68 -18.77 -4.02
CA VAL A 23 -31.14 -18.51 -2.66
C VAL A 23 -29.98 -18.75 -1.69
N VAL A 24 -29.85 -17.87 -0.68
CA VAL A 24 -28.84 -18.03 0.37
C VAL A 24 -29.22 -19.20 1.27
N ALA A 25 -28.47 -20.30 1.20
CA ALA A 25 -28.67 -21.46 2.06
C ALA A 25 -28.10 -21.27 3.47
N GLY A 26 -27.13 -20.37 3.64
CA GLY A 26 -26.51 -20.08 4.93
C GLY A 26 -25.37 -19.08 4.83
N VAL A 27 -24.90 -18.62 5.98
CA VAL A 27 -23.74 -17.73 6.12
C VAL A 27 -22.71 -18.45 6.99
N LEU A 28 -21.50 -18.64 6.46
CA LEU A 28 -20.41 -19.30 7.17
C LEU A 28 -19.87 -18.41 8.29
N LYS A 29 -19.23 -19.02 9.29
CA LYS A 29 -18.52 -18.27 10.34
C LYS A 29 -17.35 -17.50 9.73
N PRO A 30 -17.06 -16.27 10.20
CA PRO A 30 -15.96 -15.48 9.69
C PRO A 30 -14.61 -16.15 9.95
N THR A 31 -13.72 -16.11 8.96
CA THR A 31 -12.35 -16.67 9.02
C THR A 31 -11.28 -15.60 9.18
N GLY A 32 -11.61 -14.33 8.95
CA GLY A 32 -10.65 -13.22 8.89
C GLY A 32 -9.80 -13.20 7.61
N THR A 33 -10.12 -14.03 6.63
CA THR A 33 -9.39 -14.11 5.35
C THR A 33 -10.22 -13.52 4.20
N PRO A 34 -9.63 -13.25 3.03
CA PRO A 34 -10.39 -12.74 1.87
C PRO A 34 -11.57 -13.61 1.43
N VAL A 35 -11.60 -14.90 1.82
CA VAL A 35 -12.73 -15.81 1.56
C VAL A 35 -14.03 -15.33 2.23
N ASP A 36 -13.95 -14.53 3.30
CA ASP A 36 -15.12 -13.95 3.96
C ASP A 36 -15.89 -12.96 3.05
N ARG A 37 -15.31 -12.56 1.92
CA ARG A 37 -15.91 -11.68 0.91
C ARG A 37 -16.31 -12.40 -0.37
N THR A 38 -16.43 -13.73 -0.34
CA THR A 38 -16.85 -14.53 -1.50
C THR A 38 -18.23 -15.15 -1.33
N ILE A 39 -18.94 -15.33 -2.45
CA ILE A 39 -20.17 -16.13 -2.51
C ILE A 39 -19.78 -17.52 -3.02
N HIS A 40 -20.14 -18.56 -2.27
CA HIS A 40 -19.93 -19.95 -2.67
C HIS A 40 -21.22 -20.52 -3.24
N VAL A 41 -21.11 -21.13 -4.42
CA VAL A 41 -22.19 -21.82 -5.11
C VAL A 41 -21.75 -23.23 -5.45
N SER A 42 -22.69 -24.16 -5.53
CA SER A 42 -22.41 -25.52 -5.95
C SER A 42 -22.08 -25.56 -7.45
N LEU A 43 -21.34 -26.57 -7.89
CA LEU A 43 -20.99 -26.71 -9.31
C LEU A 43 -22.24 -27.00 -10.14
N GLU A 44 -23.18 -27.77 -9.59
CA GLU A 44 -24.48 -28.07 -10.18
C GLU A 44 -25.31 -26.79 -10.35
N GLY A 45 -25.19 -25.84 -9.43
CA GLY A 45 -25.85 -24.54 -9.54
C GLY A 45 -25.26 -23.70 -10.66
N ILE A 46 -23.94 -23.74 -10.85
CA ILE A 46 -23.27 -23.11 -11.99
C ILE A 46 -23.63 -23.81 -13.30
N GLU A 47 -23.73 -25.13 -13.33
CA GLU A 47 -24.19 -25.88 -14.51
C GLU A 47 -25.63 -25.49 -14.85
N ALA A 48 -26.53 -25.42 -13.85
CA ALA A 48 -27.94 -25.08 -14.00
C ALA A 48 -28.17 -23.73 -14.68
N ILE A 49 -27.36 -22.71 -14.37
CA ILE A 49 -27.48 -21.38 -15.00
C ILE A 49 -26.91 -21.32 -16.43
N HIS A 50 -26.16 -22.35 -16.84
CA HIS A 50 -25.55 -22.45 -18.18
C HIS A 50 -26.16 -23.57 -19.04
N VAL A 51 -27.22 -24.26 -18.61
CA VAL A 51 -27.84 -25.36 -19.39
C VAL A 51 -28.38 -24.92 -20.76
N ASP A 52 -28.84 -23.69 -20.86
CA ASP A 52 -29.29 -23.04 -22.09
C ASP A 52 -28.23 -22.10 -22.69
N TRP A 53 -26.96 -22.28 -22.32
CA TRP A 53 -25.84 -21.51 -22.82
C TRP A 53 -24.89 -22.38 -23.64
N GLN A 54 -24.33 -21.80 -24.70
CA GLN A 54 -23.26 -22.39 -25.49
C GLN A 54 -22.20 -21.33 -25.78
N GLU A 55 -20.92 -21.72 -25.69
CA GLU A 55 -19.78 -20.82 -25.93
C GLU A 55 -19.82 -19.52 -25.12
N GLY A 56 -20.40 -19.55 -23.91
CA GLY A 56 -20.50 -18.40 -23.02
C GLY A 56 -21.60 -17.40 -23.36
N MET A 57 -22.58 -17.78 -24.20
CA MET A 57 -23.75 -16.97 -24.55
C MET A 57 -25.04 -17.79 -24.46
N PRO A 58 -26.19 -17.18 -24.12
CA PRO A 58 -27.48 -17.86 -24.13
C PRO A 58 -27.88 -18.25 -25.55
N VAL A 59 -28.37 -19.48 -25.72
CA VAL A 59 -28.83 -20.01 -27.01
C VAL A 59 -30.18 -19.39 -27.36
N GLN A 60 -30.26 -18.69 -28.49
CA GLN A 60 -31.50 -18.05 -28.91
C GLN A 60 -32.61 -19.08 -29.17
N GLY A 61 -33.78 -18.86 -28.58
CA GLY A 61 -34.96 -19.74 -28.76
C GLY A 61 -34.96 -21.00 -27.90
N GLN A 62 -33.93 -21.23 -27.09
CA GLN A 62 -33.92 -22.27 -26.06
C GLN A 62 -33.81 -21.60 -24.70
N THR A 63 -34.93 -21.53 -23.99
CA THR A 63 -34.97 -21.01 -22.62
C THR A 63 -35.47 -22.12 -21.72
N ILE A 64 -34.64 -22.53 -20.77
CA ILE A 64 -34.99 -23.56 -19.79
C ILE A 64 -35.37 -22.86 -18.49
N SER A 65 -36.56 -23.15 -17.97
CA SER A 65 -36.99 -22.61 -16.68
C SER A 65 -36.19 -23.20 -15.52
N ASP A 66 -36.22 -22.53 -14.36
CA ASP A 66 -35.56 -23.02 -13.14
C ASP A 66 -36.14 -24.37 -12.66
N GLU A 67 -37.45 -24.59 -12.79
CA GLU A 67 -38.10 -25.87 -12.50
C GLU A 67 -37.60 -26.99 -13.41
N GLN A 68 -37.47 -26.73 -14.72
CA GLN A 68 -36.95 -27.71 -15.67
C GLN A 68 -35.48 -28.02 -15.40
N ALA A 69 -34.64 -27.01 -15.17
CA ALA A 69 -33.22 -27.19 -14.89
C ALA A 69 -32.97 -28.09 -13.67
N ARG A 70 -33.80 -27.99 -12.63
CA ARG A 70 -33.70 -28.84 -11.42
C ARG A 70 -33.95 -30.33 -11.66
N THR A 71 -34.59 -30.70 -12.77
CA THR A 71 -34.85 -32.10 -13.13
C THR A 71 -33.77 -32.71 -14.03
N MET A 72 -32.82 -31.89 -14.48
CA MET A 72 -31.72 -32.34 -15.34
C MET A 72 -30.58 -32.96 -14.53
N ASP A 73 -29.74 -33.75 -15.20
CA ASP A 73 -28.43 -34.14 -14.65
C ASP A 73 -27.48 -32.94 -14.76
N LEU A 74 -27.22 -32.30 -13.63
CA LEU A 74 -26.39 -31.11 -13.49
C LEU A 74 -24.95 -31.46 -13.07
N THR A 75 -24.55 -32.73 -13.18
CA THR A 75 -23.19 -33.15 -12.84
C THR A 75 -22.21 -32.55 -13.85
N PRO A 76 -21.30 -31.64 -13.42
CA PRO A 76 -20.39 -30.97 -14.33
C PRO A 76 -19.43 -31.99 -14.95
N ARG A 77 -19.28 -31.94 -16.27
CA ARG A 77 -18.33 -32.81 -17.00
C ARG A 77 -16.91 -32.24 -17.05
N GLN A 78 -16.76 -30.95 -16.76
CA GLN A 78 -15.49 -30.23 -16.80
C GLN A 78 -15.39 -29.28 -15.61
N ILE A 79 -14.20 -29.17 -15.02
CA ILE A 79 -13.91 -28.25 -13.93
C ILE A 79 -12.73 -27.38 -14.36
N THR A 80 -12.89 -26.05 -14.29
CA THR A 80 -11.85 -25.11 -14.73
C THR A 80 -10.63 -25.10 -13.83
N ALA A 81 -10.84 -25.20 -12.51
CA ALA A 81 -9.76 -25.21 -11.53
C ALA A 81 -10.22 -25.84 -10.21
N PHE A 82 -9.29 -26.45 -9.49
CA PHE A 82 -9.51 -26.95 -8.14
C PHE A 82 -8.23 -26.85 -7.32
N LEU A 83 -8.37 -26.74 -6.00
CA LEU A 83 -7.23 -26.69 -5.08
C LEU A 83 -6.91 -28.09 -4.56
N VAL A 84 -5.65 -28.48 -4.66
CA VAL A 84 -5.15 -29.77 -4.15
C VAL A 84 -4.17 -29.54 -3.02
N LYS A 85 -4.47 -30.10 -1.84
CA LYS A 85 -3.52 -30.14 -0.72
C LYS A 85 -2.75 -31.46 -0.75
N LEU A 86 -1.43 -31.38 -0.90
CA LEU A 86 -0.57 -32.55 -0.85
C LEU A 86 -0.33 -33.01 0.59
N LYS A 87 -0.20 -34.33 0.78
CA LYS A 87 0.15 -34.93 2.08
C LYS A 87 1.60 -34.65 2.48
N SER A 88 2.50 -34.50 1.49
CA SER A 88 3.91 -34.20 1.71
C SER A 88 4.30 -32.91 0.98
N PRO A 89 4.80 -31.89 1.70
CA PRO A 89 5.30 -30.66 1.07
C PRO A 89 6.45 -30.91 0.09
N MET A 90 7.26 -31.95 0.32
CA MET A 90 8.38 -32.30 -0.55
C MET A 90 7.93 -32.77 -1.94
N ALA A 91 6.70 -33.27 -2.08
CA ALA A 91 6.16 -33.74 -3.36
C ALA A 91 5.70 -32.59 -4.28
N THR A 92 5.62 -31.35 -3.78
CA THR A 92 5.00 -30.20 -4.45
C THR A 92 5.52 -29.95 -5.86
N PHE A 93 6.83 -29.80 -6.02
CA PHE A 93 7.43 -29.53 -7.34
C PHE A 93 7.40 -30.75 -8.27
N GLY A 94 7.44 -31.96 -7.71
CA GLY A 94 7.31 -33.20 -8.47
C GLY A 94 5.92 -33.36 -9.06
N VAL A 95 4.88 -33.19 -8.24
CA VAL A 95 3.48 -33.24 -8.69
C VAL A 95 3.18 -32.11 -9.67
N GLN A 96 3.65 -30.89 -9.39
CA GLN A 96 3.47 -29.77 -10.32
C GLN A 96 4.05 -30.08 -11.71
N ARG A 97 5.29 -30.60 -11.76
CA ARG A 97 5.94 -30.98 -13.02
C ARG A 97 5.22 -32.14 -13.70
N MET A 98 4.75 -33.13 -12.95
CA MET A 98 3.99 -34.26 -13.48
C MET A 98 2.70 -33.78 -14.16
N VAL A 99 1.93 -32.90 -13.50
CA VAL A 99 0.68 -32.34 -14.06
C VAL A 99 0.98 -31.48 -15.30
N ASN A 100 1.96 -30.59 -15.24
CA ASN A 100 2.32 -29.72 -16.37
C ASN A 100 2.86 -30.48 -17.59
N ASN A 101 3.32 -31.71 -17.41
CA ASN A 101 3.81 -32.57 -18.50
C ASN A 101 2.83 -33.70 -18.86
N TYR A 102 1.63 -33.70 -18.28
CA TYR A 102 0.61 -34.69 -18.59
C TYR A 102 0.12 -34.48 -20.04
N ARG A 103 0.19 -35.54 -20.86
CA ARG A 103 -0.05 -35.43 -22.31
C ARG A 103 -1.49 -35.74 -22.73
N GLU A 104 -2.22 -36.48 -21.91
CA GLU A 104 -3.59 -36.88 -22.26
C GLU A 104 -4.55 -35.70 -22.18
N GLU A 105 -4.27 -34.74 -21.29
CA GLU A 105 -5.06 -33.53 -21.12
C GLU A 105 -4.17 -32.30 -20.91
N PRO A 106 -4.54 -31.13 -21.48
CA PRO A 106 -3.80 -29.88 -21.31
C PRO A 106 -4.04 -29.27 -19.93
N LEU A 107 -3.32 -29.77 -18.93
CA LEU A 107 -3.43 -29.32 -17.54
C LEU A 107 -2.33 -28.31 -17.17
N SER A 108 -2.65 -27.41 -16.24
CA SER A 108 -1.68 -26.52 -15.62
C SER A 108 -1.78 -26.56 -14.11
N ALA A 109 -0.68 -26.97 -13.46
CA ALA A 109 -0.47 -26.86 -12.03
C ALA A 109 0.34 -25.61 -11.71
N ILE A 110 -0.29 -24.70 -10.97
CA ILE A 110 0.35 -23.53 -10.37
C ILE A 110 0.50 -23.75 -8.87
N LEU A 111 1.50 -23.10 -8.28
CA LEU A 111 1.71 -23.05 -6.83
C LEU A 111 1.31 -21.67 -6.35
N PRO A 112 0.09 -21.49 -5.80
CA PRO A 112 -0.41 -20.16 -5.43
C PRO A 112 0.55 -19.41 -4.50
N GLY A 113 1.17 -20.12 -3.55
CA GLY A 113 2.14 -19.52 -2.63
C GLY A 113 3.39 -18.96 -3.32
N VAL A 114 3.93 -19.67 -4.33
CA VAL A 114 5.09 -19.20 -5.10
C VAL A 114 4.71 -18.05 -6.01
N ALA A 115 3.55 -18.14 -6.68
CA ALA A 115 3.05 -17.08 -7.54
C ALA A 115 2.79 -15.77 -6.74
N LEU A 116 2.22 -15.90 -5.54
CA LEU A 116 2.06 -14.77 -4.62
C LEU A 116 3.41 -14.20 -4.18
N GLN A 117 4.39 -15.05 -3.85
CA GLN A 117 5.73 -14.58 -3.49
C GLN A 117 6.40 -13.80 -4.63
N GLN A 118 6.29 -14.27 -5.88
CA GLN A 118 6.81 -13.56 -7.05
C GLN A 118 6.15 -12.19 -7.22
N LEU A 119 4.83 -12.10 -7.00
CA LEU A 119 4.12 -10.82 -6.99
C LEU A 119 4.70 -9.88 -5.94
N TRP A 120 4.92 -10.38 -4.71
CA TRP A 120 5.48 -9.61 -3.61
C TRP A 120 6.92 -9.15 -3.86
N GLU A 121 7.73 -9.97 -4.51
CA GLU A 121 9.11 -9.60 -4.88
C GLU A 121 9.12 -8.42 -5.85
N ILE A 122 8.27 -8.43 -6.87
CA ILE A 122 8.15 -7.31 -7.82
C ILE A 122 7.70 -6.04 -7.10
N THR A 123 6.69 -6.13 -6.23
CA THR A 123 6.23 -4.97 -5.46
C THR A 123 7.30 -4.46 -4.48
N GLY A 124 8.07 -5.36 -3.88
CA GLY A 124 9.13 -5.02 -2.92
C GLY A 124 10.32 -4.31 -3.58
N VAL A 125 10.64 -4.62 -4.84
CA VAL A 125 11.64 -3.86 -5.60
C VAL A 125 11.15 -2.43 -5.83
N ALA A 126 9.91 -2.26 -6.27
CA ALA A 126 9.33 -0.93 -6.49
C ALA A 126 9.33 -0.10 -5.19
N GLU A 127 8.91 -0.70 -4.06
CA GLU A 127 8.94 -0.06 -2.75
C GLU A 127 10.35 0.43 -2.38
N LYS A 128 11.37 -0.42 -2.49
CA LYS A 128 12.76 -0.06 -2.17
C LYS A 128 13.29 1.06 -3.07
N THR A 129 12.94 1.05 -4.35
CA THR A 129 13.32 2.13 -5.28
C THR A 129 12.67 3.45 -4.87
N LEU A 130 11.36 3.47 -4.60
CA LEU A 130 10.67 4.68 -4.11
C LEU A 130 11.27 5.16 -2.78
N MET A 131 11.64 4.24 -1.88
CA MET A 131 12.27 4.58 -0.61
C MET A 131 13.64 5.22 -0.79
N ALA A 132 14.45 4.71 -1.73
CA ALA A 132 15.74 5.31 -2.07
C ALA A 132 15.57 6.73 -2.62
N VAL A 133 14.64 6.93 -3.55
CA VAL A 133 14.31 8.26 -4.08
C VAL A 133 13.83 9.20 -2.96
N SER A 134 12.93 8.73 -2.11
CA SER A 134 12.42 9.51 -0.96
C SER A 134 13.53 9.90 0.00
N SER A 135 14.49 9.01 0.23
CA SER A 135 15.67 9.27 1.07
C SER A 135 16.53 10.41 0.49
N PHE A 136 16.74 10.42 -0.83
CA PHE A 136 17.44 11.53 -1.49
C PHE A 136 16.68 12.86 -1.36
N VAL A 137 15.35 12.85 -1.49
CA VAL A 137 14.53 14.06 -1.31
C VAL A 137 14.69 14.60 0.11
N VAL A 138 14.67 13.72 1.13
CA VAL A 138 14.91 14.12 2.52
C VAL A 138 16.30 14.73 2.68
N VAL A 139 17.35 14.10 2.14
CA VAL A 139 18.73 14.63 2.19
C VAL A 139 18.84 16.00 1.52
N VAL A 140 18.21 16.20 0.36
CA VAL A 140 18.20 17.50 -0.32
C VAL A 140 17.45 18.55 0.49
N GLY A 141 16.29 18.20 1.05
CA GLY A 141 15.54 19.10 1.94
C GLY A 141 16.33 19.49 3.19
N MET A 142 17.07 18.53 3.76
CA MET A 142 17.98 18.71 4.88
C MET A 142 19.15 19.64 4.56
N LEU A 143 19.76 19.51 3.38
CA LEU A 143 20.79 20.44 2.91
C LEU A 143 20.22 21.84 2.69
N GLY A 144 19.04 21.96 2.10
CA GLY A 144 18.35 23.23 1.92
C GLY A 144 18.05 23.92 3.26
N MET A 145 17.59 23.16 4.25
CA MET A 145 17.37 23.63 5.62
C MET A 145 18.69 24.10 6.27
N LEU A 146 19.78 23.33 6.13
CA LEU A 146 21.10 23.73 6.64
C LEU A 146 21.55 25.07 6.04
N THR A 147 21.42 25.23 4.72
CA THR A 147 21.75 26.47 4.02
C THR A 147 20.88 27.62 4.52
N ALA A 148 19.57 27.42 4.68
CA ALA A 148 18.68 28.45 5.21
C ALA A 148 19.06 28.88 6.64
N LEU A 149 19.40 27.94 7.52
CA LEU A 149 19.84 28.24 8.88
C LEU A 149 21.18 29.00 8.90
N LEU A 150 22.16 28.60 8.08
CA LEU A 150 23.44 29.29 7.96
C LEU A 150 23.28 30.71 7.41
N THR A 151 22.41 30.90 6.42
CA THR A 151 22.10 32.22 5.86
C THR A 151 21.40 33.10 6.90
N SER A 152 20.38 32.58 7.58
CA SER A 152 19.67 33.27 8.68
C SER A 152 20.63 33.73 9.77
N LEU A 153 21.61 32.89 10.12
CA LEU A 153 22.65 33.24 11.09
C LEU A 153 23.55 34.39 10.63
N ASN A 154 23.96 34.39 9.37
CA ASN A 154 24.79 35.45 8.81
C ASN A 154 24.01 36.78 8.75
N GLU A 155 22.74 36.75 8.36
CA GLU A 155 21.87 37.94 8.31
C GLU A 155 21.60 38.50 9.71
N ARG A 156 21.40 37.63 10.71
CA ARG A 156 21.09 38.02 12.10
C ARG A 156 22.32 38.22 12.98
N ARG A 157 23.53 38.30 12.41
CA ARG A 157 24.78 38.45 13.18
C ARG A 157 24.75 39.68 14.11
N ARG A 158 24.13 40.78 13.68
CA ARG A 158 23.97 42.00 14.50
C ARG A 158 23.04 41.79 15.68
N GLU A 159 21.94 41.06 15.51
CA GLU A 159 21.02 40.71 16.59
C GLU A 159 21.71 39.83 17.64
N MET A 160 22.52 38.85 17.20
CA MET A 160 23.29 37.99 18.09
C MET A 160 24.34 38.76 18.89
N ALA A 161 24.99 39.76 18.27
CA ALA A 161 25.92 40.65 18.98
C ALA A 161 25.21 41.49 20.07
N ILE A 162 23.99 41.97 19.81
CA ILE A 162 23.17 42.68 20.79
C ILE A 162 22.73 41.74 21.93
N LEU A 163 22.28 40.52 21.62
CA LEU A 163 21.94 39.52 22.63
C LEU A 163 23.14 39.22 23.56
N ARG A 164 24.35 39.18 22.99
CA ARG A 164 25.57 39.00 23.78
C ARG A 164 25.92 40.20 24.65
N SER A 165 25.67 41.44 24.21
CA SER A 165 25.97 42.64 25.01
C SER A 165 25.08 42.77 26.25
N ILE A 166 23.88 42.19 26.21
CA ILE A 166 22.98 42.08 27.37
C ILE A 166 23.22 40.81 28.22
N GLY A 167 24.28 40.05 27.94
CA GLY A 167 24.72 38.91 28.76
C GLY A 167 24.30 37.52 28.28
N ALA A 168 23.73 37.38 27.07
CA ALA A 168 23.42 36.05 26.54
C ALA A 168 24.69 35.24 26.28
N ARG A 169 24.73 34.01 26.81
CA ARG A 169 25.83 33.07 26.60
C ARG A 169 25.72 32.46 25.19
N PRO A 170 26.83 32.02 24.57
CA PRO A 170 26.81 31.32 23.27
C PRO A 170 25.88 30.10 23.26
N LEU A 171 25.69 29.46 24.42
CA LEU A 171 24.76 28.35 24.60
C LEU A 171 23.29 28.74 24.36
N HIS A 172 22.88 29.98 24.69
CA HIS A 172 21.50 30.42 24.44
C HIS A 172 21.22 30.51 22.94
N VAL A 173 22.17 31.03 22.16
CA VAL A 173 22.06 31.11 20.71
C VAL A 173 22.08 29.71 20.08
N PHE A 174 22.94 28.82 20.59
CA PHE A 174 22.97 27.42 20.17
C PHE A 174 21.62 26.72 20.36
N ILE A 175 21.02 26.84 21.55
CA ILE A 175 19.71 26.25 21.86
C ILE A 175 18.62 26.85 20.97
N LEU A 176 18.67 28.16 20.70
CA LEU A 176 17.70 28.84 19.84
C LEU A 176 17.70 28.25 18.42
N ILE A 177 18.89 28.05 17.83
CA ILE A 177 19.02 27.51 16.48
C ILE A 177 18.63 26.04 16.40
N ILE A 178 18.96 25.26 17.44
CA ILE A 178 18.45 23.88 17.53
C ILE A 178 16.92 23.88 17.64
N GLY A 179 16.35 24.78 18.44
CA GLY A 179 14.90 24.93 18.57
C GLY A 179 14.23 25.30 17.24
N GLU A 180 14.82 26.21 16.46
CA GLU A 180 14.36 26.56 15.11
C GLU A 180 14.44 25.34 14.18
N ALA A 181 15.55 24.61 14.21
CA ALA A 181 15.73 23.40 13.41
C ALA A 181 14.70 22.31 13.75
N MET A 182 14.49 22.06 15.05
CA MET A 182 13.47 21.13 15.54
C MET A 182 12.07 21.58 15.13
N GLY A 183 11.76 22.88 15.24
CA GLY A 183 10.46 23.44 14.87
C GLY A 183 10.16 23.29 13.38
N ILE A 184 11.11 23.63 12.51
CA ILE A 184 10.99 23.46 11.05
C ILE A 184 10.79 21.98 10.70
N THR A 185 11.58 21.09 11.30
CA THR A 185 11.50 19.65 11.03
C THR A 185 10.17 19.06 11.50
N LEU A 186 9.71 19.42 12.70
CA LEU A 186 8.44 18.96 13.25
C LEU A 186 7.26 19.44 12.40
N LEU A 187 7.26 20.70 11.98
CA LEU A 187 6.22 21.25 11.13
C LEU A 187 6.21 20.56 9.76
N GLY A 188 7.40 20.31 9.18
CA GLY A 188 7.53 19.56 7.92
C GLY A 188 6.96 18.15 8.01
N ILE A 189 7.27 17.43 9.11
CA ILE A 189 6.71 16.09 9.37
C ILE A 189 5.18 16.16 9.49
N LEU A 190 4.66 17.09 10.31
CA LEU A 190 3.22 17.25 10.52
C LEU A 190 2.48 17.55 9.21
N LEU A 191 2.98 18.50 8.42
CA LEU A 191 2.42 18.84 7.11
C LEU A 191 2.50 17.66 6.13
N GLY A 192 3.61 16.92 6.12
CA GLY A 192 3.78 15.71 5.31
C GLY A 192 2.74 14.64 5.65
N VAL A 193 2.49 14.39 6.94
CA VAL A 193 1.46 13.44 7.41
C VAL A 193 0.07 13.89 6.98
N VAL A 194 -0.28 15.16 7.17
CA VAL A 194 -1.58 15.70 6.74
C VAL A 194 -1.76 15.55 5.23
N MET A 195 -0.72 15.86 4.45
CA MET A 195 -0.75 15.74 2.99
C MET A 195 -0.88 14.28 2.54
N LEU A 196 -0.17 13.35 3.19
CA LEU A 196 -0.27 11.91 2.94
C LEU A 196 -1.71 11.42 3.14
N TYR A 197 -2.30 11.69 4.30
CA TYR A 197 -3.67 11.25 4.59
C TYR A 197 -4.71 11.93 3.69
N GLY A 198 -4.53 13.22 3.39
CA GLY A 198 -5.37 13.92 2.42
C GLY A 198 -5.32 13.27 1.04
N LEU A 199 -4.13 12.91 0.56
CA LEU A 199 -3.95 12.24 -0.72
C LEU A 199 -4.55 10.82 -0.71
N LEU A 200 -4.39 10.06 0.38
CA LEU A 200 -4.98 8.72 0.51
C LEU A 200 -6.51 8.75 0.41
N VAL A 201 -7.16 9.72 1.04
CA VAL A 201 -8.63 9.88 0.98
C VAL A 201 -9.09 10.14 -0.46
N VAL A 202 -8.38 11.01 -1.18
CA VAL A 202 -8.71 11.35 -2.58
C VAL A 202 -8.37 10.20 -3.54
N ALA A 203 -7.26 9.49 -3.31
CA ALA A 203 -6.80 8.40 -4.18
C ALA A 203 -7.61 7.12 -4.01
N LYS A 204 -8.16 6.86 -2.81
CA LYS A 204 -8.93 5.65 -2.50
C LYS A 204 -10.01 5.28 -3.53
N PRO A 205 -10.96 6.17 -3.91
CA PRO A 205 -11.98 5.82 -4.89
C PRO A 205 -11.40 5.56 -6.28
N VAL A 206 -10.40 6.33 -6.70
CA VAL A 206 -9.75 6.21 -8.02
C VAL A 206 -9.04 4.86 -8.15
N VAL A 207 -8.25 4.50 -7.14
CA VAL A 207 -7.51 3.24 -7.10
C VAL A 207 -8.47 2.05 -7.07
N LEU A 208 -9.56 2.15 -6.29
CA LEU A 208 -10.58 1.11 -6.24
C LEU A 208 -11.28 0.94 -7.60
N SER A 209 -11.63 2.02 -8.30
CA SER A 209 -12.32 1.93 -9.59
C SER A 209 -11.44 1.45 -10.73
N MET A 210 -10.16 1.85 -10.75
CA MET A 210 -9.25 1.52 -11.86
C MET A 210 -8.59 0.15 -11.69
N PHE A 211 -8.22 -0.21 -10.46
CA PHE A 211 -7.39 -1.39 -10.20
C PHE A 211 -8.10 -2.44 -9.32
N GLY A 212 -9.27 -2.12 -8.75
CA GLY A 212 -9.97 -3.01 -7.83
C GLY A 212 -9.30 -3.14 -6.45
N PHE A 213 -8.25 -2.38 -6.17
CA PHE A 213 -7.54 -2.43 -4.90
C PHE A 213 -8.23 -1.58 -3.84
N TYR A 214 -8.60 -2.21 -2.73
CA TYR A 214 -9.12 -1.51 -1.56
C TYR A 214 -7.98 -0.97 -0.70
N LEU A 215 -7.78 0.35 -0.72
CA LEU A 215 -6.83 1.02 0.19
C LEU A 215 -7.44 1.14 1.59
N ALA A 216 -6.92 0.35 2.53
CA ALA A 216 -7.23 0.45 3.94
C ALA A 216 -6.42 1.62 4.54
N ILE A 217 -7.12 2.67 4.98
CA ILE A 217 -6.50 3.81 5.65
C ILE A 217 -6.36 3.44 7.12
N GLY A 218 -5.14 3.02 7.50
CA GLY A 218 -4.77 2.74 8.89
C GLY A 218 -4.22 3.97 9.60
N GLY A 219 -4.08 3.86 10.92
CA GLY A 219 -3.27 4.80 11.70
C GLY A 219 -1.78 4.67 11.36
N ILE A 220 -0.99 5.60 11.88
CA ILE A 220 0.47 5.61 11.71
C ILE A 220 1.04 4.31 12.30
N SER A 221 1.73 3.54 11.47
CA SER A 221 2.39 2.31 11.85
C SER A 221 3.65 2.58 12.68
N ALA A 222 4.12 1.58 13.42
CA ALA A 222 5.38 1.67 14.16
C ALA A 222 6.58 1.97 13.24
N TYR A 223 6.54 1.47 12.00
CA TYR A 223 7.57 1.72 11.00
C TYR A 223 7.57 3.18 10.52
N GLU A 224 6.41 3.74 10.20
CA GLU A 224 6.30 5.16 9.82
C GLU A 224 6.68 6.08 10.99
N ALA A 225 6.29 5.73 12.22
CA ALA A 225 6.69 6.45 13.41
C ALA A 225 8.21 6.45 13.61
N LEU A 226 8.86 5.31 13.38
CA LEU A 226 10.33 5.21 13.41
C LEU A 226 10.97 6.10 12.34
N LEU A 227 10.47 6.08 11.10
CA LEU A 227 10.98 6.93 10.03
C LEU A 227 10.87 8.42 10.35
N MET A 228 9.72 8.86 10.86
CA MET A 228 9.54 10.23 11.33
C MET A 228 10.51 10.58 12.46
N GLY A 229 10.72 9.66 13.41
CA GLY A 229 11.71 9.82 14.47
C GLY A 229 13.14 9.97 13.96
N VAL A 230 13.53 9.16 12.96
CA VAL A 230 14.84 9.26 12.30
C VAL A 230 14.99 10.59 11.56
N ILE A 231 13.97 11.03 10.82
CA ILE A 231 13.99 12.32 10.11
C ILE A 231 14.09 13.48 11.11
N PHE A 232 13.33 13.43 12.20
CA PHE A 232 13.38 14.43 13.26
C PHE A 232 14.75 14.51 13.93
N LEU A 233 15.34 13.36 14.25
CA LEU A 233 16.69 13.28 14.81
C LEU A 233 17.72 13.84 13.82
N ALA A 234 17.66 13.45 12.55
CA ALA A 234 18.57 13.93 11.52
C ALA A 234 18.46 15.45 11.30
N GLY A 235 17.24 16.01 11.27
CA GLY A 235 17.03 17.46 11.20
C GLY A 235 17.59 18.20 12.41
N THR A 236 17.46 17.62 13.60
CA THR A 236 18.07 18.15 14.83
C THR A 236 19.60 18.12 14.76
N LEU A 237 20.19 17.02 14.30
CA LEU A 237 21.64 16.88 14.13
C LEU A 237 22.19 17.89 13.12
N ILE A 238 21.45 18.18 12.06
CA ILE A 238 21.82 19.22 11.08
C ILE A 238 21.87 20.60 11.73
N GLY A 239 20.92 20.92 12.62
CA GLY A 239 20.91 22.16 13.39
C GLY A 239 22.13 22.35 14.31
N ILE A 240 22.83 21.27 14.68
CA ILE A 240 24.06 21.34 15.48
C ILE A 240 25.20 22.01 14.68
N VAL A 241 25.29 21.79 13.37
CA VAL A 241 26.35 22.36 12.52
C VAL A 241 26.39 23.90 12.60
N PRO A 242 25.31 24.64 12.28
CA PRO A 242 25.28 26.09 12.42
C PRO A 242 25.46 26.53 13.88
N GLY A 243 24.89 25.80 14.84
CA GLY A 243 25.08 26.09 16.26
C GLY A 243 26.54 25.99 16.72
N TRP A 244 27.28 24.98 16.25
CA TRP A 244 28.70 24.81 16.55
C TRP A 244 29.56 25.93 15.94
N CYS A 245 29.24 26.35 14.71
CA CYS A 245 29.92 27.47 14.06
C CYS A 245 29.88 28.73 14.95
N ILE A 246 28.73 29.05 15.56
CA ILE A 246 28.58 30.20 16.47
C ILE A 246 29.49 30.08 17.69
N TYR A 247 29.55 28.89 18.30
CA TYR A 247 30.39 28.66 19.47
C TYR A 247 31.88 28.92 19.16
N ARG A 248 32.35 28.49 17.98
CA ARG A 248 33.74 28.75 17.54
C ARG A 248 34.00 30.20 17.20
N TYR A 249 33.11 30.86 16.44
CA TYR A 249 33.30 32.27 16.09
C TYR A 249 33.26 33.18 17.32
N SER A 250 32.45 32.84 18.33
CA SER A 250 32.39 33.56 19.59
C SER A 250 33.72 33.59 20.36
N LEU A 251 34.54 32.54 20.26
CA LEU A 251 35.85 32.45 20.90
C LEU A 251 36.94 33.20 20.11
N ALA A 252 36.78 33.32 18.79
CA ALA A 252 37.73 34.00 17.91
C ALA A 252 37.49 35.52 17.80
N ASP A 253 36.23 35.97 17.83
CA ASP A 253 35.85 37.39 17.75
C ASP A 253 36.05 38.18 19.06
N GLY A 254 36.68 37.56 20.09
CA GLY A 254 36.91 38.18 21.39
C GLY A 254 37.83 39.41 21.37
N MET A 255 38.54 39.71 20.27
CA MET A 255 39.38 40.91 20.15
C MET A 255 39.58 41.29 18.67
N THR A 256 38.72 42.12 18.09
CA THR A 256 39.13 43.19 17.16
C THR A 256 37.92 44.00 16.73
N VAL A 257 37.82 45.23 17.24
CA VAL A 257 37.05 46.28 16.59
C VAL A 257 37.80 46.62 15.29
N ARG A 258 37.27 46.21 14.14
CA ARG A 258 37.68 46.81 12.86
C ARG A 258 36.84 48.05 12.65
N ILE A 259 37.50 49.20 12.83
CA ILE A 259 37.03 50.53 12.40
C ILE A 259 36.96 50.54 10.88
#